data_AF-A0A430PXB2-F1
#
_entry.id   AF-A0A430PXB2-F1
#
_cell.length_a   1.000
_cell.length_b   1.000
_cell.length_c   1.000
_cell.angle_alpha   90.00
_cell.angle_beta   90.00
_cell.angle_gamma   90.00
#
_symmetry.space_group_name_H-M   'P 1'
#
loop_
_entity.id
_entity.type
_entity.pdbx_description
1 polymer ?
#
loop_
_entity_poly.entity_id
_entity_poly.type
_entity_poly.pdbx_seq_one_letter_code
_entity_poly.pdbx_strand_id
1 'polypeptide(L)'
;LTSQHPYIENHISEPYSYLIDMGNETQIRQTAKRILTTIKSGSYRPHEFTPWGFLERLNAYLTRQNICAAPFYKNLIQSPLPIAKADTPPKFNYLDVPSTTVSWPPASSLKIVLGSRGKSCADVCMNLGTSEHTLLLPSNISAYSIRNKTQHPQIQNGYLYYRSIHATPPQNLSYLYTFRCSPEHFPSVNHRLNLQHLGVSCPNITYTTSPMAPYWDDATSSCVFQANHEWFDCTASGTLNGSDVFSRFCPCRDALPNQISLCSNCL
;
A
#
# COMPACT_ATOMS: atom_id res chain seq x y z
N LEU A 1 4.21 -19.13 3.58
CA LEU A 1 2.99 -19.17 4.42
C LEU A 1 3.43 -19.33 5.86
N THR A 2 2.99 -18.47 6.77
CA THR A 2 3.40 -18.46 8.20
C THR A 2 2.62 -19.45 9.06
N SER A 3 1.43 -19.85 8.61
CA SER A 3 0.55 -20.78 9.30
C SER A 3 -0.34 -21.54 8.31
N GLN A 4 -1.18 -22.45 8.81
CA GLN A 4 -2.19 -23.14 8.01
C GLN A 4 -3.21 -22.16 7.39
N HIS A 5 -3.50 -21.04 8.06
CA HIS A 5 -4.46 -20.06 7.58
C HIS A 5 -4.01 -18.62 7.91
N PRO A 6 -3.08 -18.03 7.13
CA PRO A 6 -2.48 -16.73 7.44
C PRO A 6 -3.49 -15.57 7.52
N TYR A 7 -4.61 -15.66 6.79
CA TYR A 7 -5.69 -14.69 6.95
C TYR A 7 -6.28 -14.73 8.37
N ILE A 8 -6.53 -15.93 8.91
CA ILE A 8 -7.11 -16.09 10.25
C ILE A 8 -6.10 -15.61 11.30
N GLU A 9 -4.83 -15.96 11.14
CA GLU A 9 -3.73 -15.47 11.97
C GLU A 9 -3.70 -13.93 12.06
N ASN A 10 -3.76 -13.24 10.92
CA ASN A 10 -3.54 -11.78 10.84
C ASN A 10 -4.80 -10.92 10.97
N HIS A 11 -6.00 -11.48 10.72
CA HIS A 11 -7.25 -10.70 10.64
C HIS A 11 -8.39 -11.24 11.51
N ILE A 12 -8.18 -12.33 12.24
CA ILE A 12 -9.14 -12.85 13.21
C ILE A 12 -8.45 -12.99 14.55
N SER A 13 -7.34 -13.73 14.58
CA SER A 13 -6.45 -13.92 15.72
C SER A 13 -7.18 -14.37 16.99
N GLU A 14 -6.56 -14.18 18.14
CA GLU A 14 -7.18 -14.47 19.42
C GLU A 14 -8.34 -13.50 19.70
N PRO A 15 -9.44 -13.96 20.30
CA PRO A 15 -9.63 -15.28 20.93
C PRO A 15 -10.30 -16.33 20.03
N TYR A 16 -10.59 -16.01 18.76
CA TYR A 16 -11.32 -16.90 17.85
C TYR A 16 -10.43 -17.94 17.17
N SER A 17 -9.13 -17.69 17.14
CA SER A 17 -8.11 -18.57 16.59
C SER A 17 -6.83 -18.44 17.38
N TYR A 18 -6.02 -19.50 17.40
CA TYR A 18 -4.77 -19.55 18.14
C TYR A 18 -3.67 -20.09 17.23
N LEU A 19 -2.60 -19.30 17.07
CA LEU A 19 -1.39 -19.76 16.37
C LEU A 19 -0.57 -20.61 17.33
N ILE A 20 -0.30 -21.86 16.96
CA ILE A 20 0.40 -22.84 17.81
C ILE A 20 1.48 -23.52 16.98
N ASP A 21 2.67 -23.68 17.57
CA ASP A 21 3.71 -24.56 17.08
C ASP A 21 3.36 -26.00 17.47
N MET A 22 3.11 -26.84 16.46
CA MET A 22 2.75 -28.25 16.65
C MET A 22 3.87 -29.07 17.30
N GLY A 23 5.12 -28.61 17.25
CA GLY A 23 6.25 -29.25 17.93
C GLY A 23 6.34 -28.93 19.43
N ASN A 24 5.57 -27.96 19.92
CA ASN A 24 5.64 -27.47 21.29
C ASN A 24 4.44 -27.97 22.13
N GLU A 25 4.57 -29.16 22.71
CA GLU A 25 3.52 -29.78 23.54
C GLU A 25 3.07 -28.91 24.72
N THR A 26 3.99 -28.12 25.29
CA THR A 26 3.67 -27.23 26.41
C THR A 26 2.76 -26.09 25.94
N GLN A 27 3.06 -25.48 24.79
CA GLN A 27 2.22 -24.44 24.20
C GLN A 27 0.82 -24.98 23.84
N ILE A 28 0.75 -26.18 23.27
CA ILE A 28 -0.52 -26.86 22.97
C ILE A 28 -1.35 -27.01 24.24
N ARG A 29 -0.77 -27.58 25.31
CA ARG A 29 -1.46 -27.81 26.59
C ARG A 29 -1.94 -26.52 27.24
N GLN A 30 -1.09 -25.49 27.26
CA GLN A 30 -1.42 -24.18 27.84
C GLN A 30 -2.53 -23.49 27.03
N THR A 31 -2.46 -23.55 25.71
CA THR A 31 -3.47 -22.96 24.83
C THR A 31 -4.81 -23.67 24.99
N ALA A 32 -4.85 -25.00 25.06
CA ALA A 32 -6.06 -25.76 25.32
C ALA A 32 -6.73 -25.38 26.66
N LYS A 33 -5.93 -25.25 27.74
CA LYS A 33 -6.44 -24.78 29.05
C LYS A 33 -7.02 -23.36 28.97
N ARG A 34 -6.36 -22.46 28.22
CA ARG A 34 -6.85 -21.10 28.00
C ARG A 34 -8.16 -21.08 27.22
N ILE A 35 -8.30 -21.90 26.19
CA ILE A 35 -9.55 -22.01 25.41
C ILE A 35 -10.71 -22.47 26.30
N LEU A 36 -10.50 -23.50 27.13
CA LEU A 36 -11.54 -24.03 28.01
C LEU A 36 -11.99 -23.03 29.09
N THR A 37 -11.13 -22.09 29.47
CA THR A 37 -11.42 -21.05 30.49
C THR A 37 -11.91 -19.73 29.87
N THR A 38 -11.54 -19.46 28.62
CA THR A 38 -11.83 -18.21 27.90
C THR A 38 -12.94 -18.43 26.87
N ILE A 39 -14.05 -19.06 27.28
CA ILE A 39 -15.21 -19.22 26.40
C ILE A 39 -15.83 -17.83 26.18
N LYS A 40 -15.47 -17.16 25.08
CA LYS A 40 -16.20 -15.97 24.64
C LYS A 40 -17.56 -16.39 24.07
N SER A 41 -18.64 -15.86 24.63
CA SER A 41 -19.97 -15.97 24.05
C SER A 41 -20.04 -15.09 22.81
N GLY A 42 -20.11 -15.69 21.63
CA GLY A 42 -20.40 -14.99 20.37
C GLY A 42 -19.55 -15.48 19.20
N SER A 43 -20.19 -15.68 18.05
CA SER A 43 -19.50 -15.91 16.79
C SER A 43 -18.92 -14.59 16.26
N TYR A 44 -17.76 -14.66 15.63
CA TYR A 44 -17.16 -13.54 14.92
C TYR A 44 -16.95 -13.89 13.45
N ARG A 45 -17.26 -12.92 12.60
CA ARG A 45 -17.08 -13.00 11.16
C ARG A 45 -16.67 -11.61 10.68
N PRO A 46 -15.50 -11.46 10.04
CA PRO A 46 -15.11 -10.20 9.43
C PRO A 46 -16.15 -9.71 8.44
N HIS A 47 -16.37 -8.39 8.40
CA HIS A 47 -17.36 -7.75 7.54
C HIS A 47 -17.22 -8.14 6.06
N GLU A 48 -15.99 -8.22 5.53
CA GLU A 48 -15.68 -8.63 4.16
C GLU A 48 -16.14 -10.04 3.75
N PHE A 49 -16.45 -10.89 4.74
CA PHE A 49 -17.02 -12.23 4.57
C PHE A 49 -18.51 -12.31 4.92
N THR A 50 -19.17 -11.19 5.17
CA THR A 50 -20.64 -11.12 5.25
C THR A 50 -21.25 -10.90 3.86
N PRO A 51 -22.53 -11.25 3.64
CA PRO A 51 -23.22 -10.92 2.39
C PRO A 51 -23.15 -9.41 2.06
N TRP A 52 -23.29 -8.55 3.08
CA TRP A 52 -23.19 -7.10 2.93
C TRP A 52 -21.79 -6.65 2.50
N GLY A 53 -20.73 -7.14 3.15
CA GLY A 53 -19.36 -6.78 2.77
C GLY A 53 -18.94 -7.34 1.42
N PHE A 54 -19.48 -8.50 1.01
CA PHE A 54 -19.30 -8.99 -0.36
C PHE A 54 -19.93 -8.06 -1.38
N LEU A 55 -21.19 -7.63 -1.17
CA LEU A 55 -21.90 -6.73 -2.08
C LEU A 55 -21.26 -5.33 -2.12
N GLU A 56 -20.79 -4.81 -0.98
CA GLU A 56 -20.01 -3.56 -0.91
C GLU A 56 -18.79 -3.62 -1.84
N ARG A 57 -17.97 -4.66 -1.69
CA ARG A 57 -16.76 -4.87 -2.50
C ARG A 57 -17.09 -5.07 -3.98
N LEU A 58 -18.07 -5.91 -4.27
CA LEU A 58 -18.48 -6.20 -5.65
C LEU A 58 -19.00 -4.94 -6.35
N ASN A 59 -19.85 -4.15 -5.69
CA ASN A 59 -20.37 -2.91 -6.25
C ASN A 59 -19.24 -1.91 -6.54
N ALA A 60 -18.29 -1.74 -5.62
CA ALA A 60 -17.14 -0.86 -5.85
C ALA A 60 -16.31 -1.30 -7.07
N TYR A 61 -16.03 -2.60 -7.21
CA TYR A 61 -15.32 -3.12 -8.39
C TYR A 61 -16.09 -2.87 -9.68
N LEU A 62 -17.40 -3.20 -9.71
CA LEU A 62 -18.22 -3.02 -10.93
C LEU A 62 -18.37 -1.57 -11.35
N THR A 63 -18.38 -0.63 -10.39
CA THR A 63 -18.64 0.79 -10.68
C THR A 63 -17.37 1.63 -10.86
N ARG A 64 -16.23 1.18 -10.32
CA ARG A 64 -15.01 1.98 -10.27
C ARG A 64 -13.81 1.33 -10.96
N GLN A 65 -13.68 0.00 -10.93
CA GLN A 65 -12.51 -0.67 -11.49
C GLN A 65 -12.60 -0.73 -13.01
N ASN A 66 -11.84 0.13 -13.68
CA ASN A 66 -11.83 0.23 -15.14
C ASN A 66 -10.47 -0.19 -15.72
N ILE A 67 -10.39 -1.43 -16.21
CA ILE A 67 -9.21 -1.99 -16.88
C ILE A 67 -9.24 -1.67 -18.39
N CYS A 68 -10.40 -1.26 -18.91
CA CYS A 68 -10.61 -0.92 -20.33
C CYS A 68 -10.23 0.53 -20.66
N ALA A 69 -9.98 1.37 -19.65
CA ALA A 69 -9.52 2.73 -19.85
C ALA A 69 -8.16 2.66 -20.55
N ALA A 70 -8.14 2.96 -21.85
CA ALA A 70 -6.90 3.12 -22.57
C ALA A 70 -6.09 4.23 -21.88
N PRO A 71 -4.78 4.06 -21.65
CA PRO A 71 -3.93 5.19 -21.32
C PRO A 71 -4.17 6.28 -22.37
N PHE A 72 -4.31 7.51 -21.91
CA PHE A 72 -4.78 8.67 -22.69
C PHE A 72 -3.74 9.11 -23.73
N TYR A 73 -3.32 8.22 -24.64
CA TYR A 73 -2.32 8.51 -25.67
C TYR A 73 -2.90 9.20 -26.90
N LYS A 74 -4.22 9.47 -26.95
CA LYS A 74 -4.85 9.89 -28.21
C LYS A 74 -4.72 11.37 -28.58
N ASN A 75 -4.16 12.25 -27.73
CA ASN A 75 -4.11 13.69 -28.02
C ASN A 75 -2.78 14.42 -27.66
N LEU A 76 -1.71 13.73 -27.26
CA LEU A 76 -0.44 14.40 -26.93
C LEU A 76 0.53 14.58 -28.12
N ILE A 77 0.10 14.23 -29.35
CA ILE A 77 0.86 14.49 -30.60
C ILE A 77 0.07 15.42 -31.53
N GLN A 78 -0.55 16.49 -31.00
CA GLN A 78 -1.17 17.53 -31.84
C GLN A 78 -0.90 18.96 -31.36
N SER A 79 0.25 19.21 -30.73
CA SER A 79 0.69 20.58 -30.45
C SER A 79 2.21 20.65 -30.53
N PRO A 80 2.79 21.46 -31.44
CA PRO A 80 4.24 21.66 -31.45
C PRO A 80 4.62 22.47 -30.20
N LEU A 81 5.22 21.80 -29.21
CA LEU A 81 5.82 22.48 -28.05
C LEU A 81 7.20 23.04 -28.42
N PRO A 82 7.63 24.14 -27.78
CA PRO A 82 8.55 25.12 -28.34
C PRO A 82 9.97 24.59 -28.55
N ILE A 83 10.54 24.95 -29.70
CA ILE A 83 11.94 24.73 -30.05
C ILE A 83 12.82 25.57 -29.12
N ALA A 84 13.50 24.92 -28.17
CA ALA A 84 14.64 25.52 -27.48
C ALA A 84 15.86 25.43 -28.41
N LYS A 85 16.56 26.56 -28.59
CA LYS A 85 17.76 26.66 -29.44
C LYS A 85 18.87 25.71 -28.97
N ALA A 86 19.60 25.17 -29.96
CA ALA A 86 20.87 24.48 -29.84
C ALA A 86 21.82 25.23 -28.89
N ASP A 87 22.50 24.56 -27.96
CA ASP A 87 23.88 24.09 -28.22
C ASP A 87 24.31 22.85 -27.40
N THR A 88 23.37 22.08 -26.87
CA THR A 88 23.65 20.72 -26.37
C THR A 88 22.38 19.89 -26.56
N PRO A 89 22.43 18.65 -27.08
CA PRO A 89 21.23 17.83 -27.17
C PRO A 89 20.76 17.52 -25.75
N PRO A 90 19.60 18.02 -25.28
CA PRO A 90 19.04 17.49 -24.07
C PRO A 90 18.57 16.07 -24.43
N LYS A 91 19.21 15.05 -23.86
CA LYS A 91 18.62 13.70 -23.81
C LYS A 91 17.42 13.75 -22.87
N PHE A 92 16.31 14.32 -23.33
CA PHE A 92 15.01 14.01 -22.74
C PHE A 92 14.66 12.60 -23.22
N ASN A 93 14.78 11.62 -22.32
CA ASN A 93 14.14 10.34 -22.53
C ASN A 93 12.64 10.63 -22.68
N TYR A 94 12.11 10.38 -23.87
CA TYR A 94 10.70 10.50 -24.25
C TYR A 94 9.75 9.60 -23.41
N LEU A 95 10.21 9.07 -22.27
CA LEU A 95 9.48 8.19 -21.35
C LEU A 95 8.76 8.97 -20.24
N ASP A 96 9.00 10.28 -20.10
CA ASP A 96 8.30 11.16 -19.14
C ASP A 96 7.01 11.79 -19.75
N VAL A 97 6.30 11.07 -20.63
CA VAL A 97 4.97 11.53 -21.09
C VAL A 97 3.92 11.24 -20.02
N PRO A 98 3.03 12.19 -19.66
CA PRO A 98 2.17 12.06 -18.49
C PRO A 98 1.03 11.06 -18.65
N SER A 99 0.63 10.52 -17.50
CA SER A 99 -0.73 10.14 -17.13
C SER A 99 -1.27 8.79 -17.63
N THR A 100 -0.79 7.71 -17.03
CA THR A 100 -1.75 6.76 -16.45
C THR A 100 -2.40 7.46 -15.25
N THR A 101 -3.43 8.28 -15.50
CA THR A 101 -4.26 8.76 -14.40
C THR A 101 -4.99 7.56 -13.82
N VAL A 102 -4.45 7.02 -12.74
CA VAL A 102 -5.14 6.02 -11.93
C VAL A 102 -6.37 6.71 -11.37
N SER A 103 -7.53 6.38 -11.92
CA SER A 103 -8.81 6.95 -11.50
C SER A 103 -9.33 6.28 -10.23
N TRP A 104 -8.97 5.01 -10.03
CA TRP A 104 -9.37 4.23 -8.87
C TRP A 104 -8.35 3.12 -8.56
N PRO A 105 -7.88 2.97 -7.30
CA PRO A 105 -8.15 3.82 -6.14
C PRO A 105 -7.79 5.30 -6.37
N PRO A 106 -8.46 6.27 -5.71
CA PRO A 106 -8.17 7.68 -5.92
C PRO A 106 -6.84 8.06 -5.27
N ALA A 107 -6.11 9.00 -5.88
CA ALA A 107 -4.84 9.51 -5.34
C ALA A 107 -4.95 10.05 -3.89
N SER A 108 -6.14 10.48 -3.45
CA SER A 108 -6.38 10.88 -2.05
C SER A 108 -6.17 9.76 -1.01
N SER A 109 -6.25 8.50 -1.44
CA SER A 109 -5.98 7.33 -0.59
C SER A 109 -4.52 6.90 -0.59
N LEU A 110 -3.72 7.45 -1.52
CA LEU A 110 -2.35 7.04 -1.77
C LEU A 110 -1.38 7.71 -0.80
N LYS A 111 -0.45 6.91 -0.27
CA LYS A 111 0.76 7.29 0.44
C LYS A 111 1.94 6.64 -0.26
N ILE A 112 2.90 7.44 -0.67
CA ILE A 112 4.12 6.96 -1.31
C ILE A 112 5.21 6.86 -0.24
N VAL A 113 5.84 5.69 -0.14
CA VAL A 113 6.84 5.40 0.88
C VAL A 113 8.11 4.87 0.23
N LEU A 114 9.25 5.37 0.66
CA LEU A 114 10.54 4.73 0.38
C LEU A 114 10.74 3.61 1.40
N GLY A 115 10.65 2.37 0.93
CA GLY A 115 10.76 1.18 1.77
C GLY A 115 12.17 0.98 2.31
N SER A 116 12.28 0.37 3.49
CA SER A 116 13.56 -0.10 4.02
C SER A 116 14.22 -1.08 3.05
N ARG A 117 15.55 -1.11 3.03
CA ARG A 117 16.34 -1.94 2.11
C ARG A 117 15.90 -3.41 2.14
N GLY A 118 15.82 -4.02 0.96
CA GLY A 118 15.48 -5.43 0.80
C GLY A 118 14.01 -5.79 1.04
N LYS A 119 13.18 -4.88 1.57
CA LYS A 119 11.76 -5.16 1.85
C LYS A 119 10.88 -5.07 0.61
N SER A 120 9.84 -5.89 0.57
CA SER A 120 8.78 -5.79 -0.44
C SER A 120 7.85 -4.61 -0.15
N CYS A 121 7.16 -4.10 -1.16
CA CYS A 121 6.15 -3.08 -0.94
C CYS A 121 4.94 -3.58 -0.15
N ALA A 122 4.60 -4.87 -0.26
CA ALA A 122 3.58 -5.49 0.58
C ALA A 122 3.97 -5.38 2.06
N ASP A 123 5.21 -5.73 2.42
CA ASP A 123 5.71 -5.67 3.80
C ASP A 123 5.80 -4.23 4.30
N VAL A 124 6.36 -3.33 3.49
CA VAL A 124 6.50 -1.90 3.84
C VAL A 124 5.13 -1.31 4.12
N CYS A 125 4.17 -1.50 3.22
CA CYS A 125 2.83 -0.94 3.40
C CYS A 125 2.12 -1.55 4.62
N MET A 126 2.21 -2.87 4.86
CA MET A 126 1.56 -3.49 6.02
C MET A 126 2.09 -2.97 7.36
N ASN A 127 3.35 -2.53 7.40
CA ASN A 127 4.02 -2.05 8.62
C ASN A 127 4.08 -0.51 8.72
N LEU A 128 3.34 0.22 7.88
CA LEU A 128 3.27 1.68 7.97
C LEU A 128 2.65 2.12 9.31
N GLY A 129 3.47 2.67 10.20
CA GLY A 129 3.06 3.15 11.52
C GLY A 129 3.69 2.39 12.70
N THR A 130 4.45 1.33 12.44
CA THR A 130 5.42 0.82 13.42
C THR A 130 6.72 1.63 13.29
N SER A 131 7.45 1.81 14.39
CA SER A 131 8.52 2.82 14.58
C SER A 131 9.76 2.71 13.67
N GLU A 132 9.73 1.94 12.58
CA GLU A 132 10.89 1.65 11.72
C GLU A 132 10.93 2.42 10.39
N HIS A 133 9.86 3.10 9.99
CA HIS A 133 9.80 3.80 8.71
C HIS A 133 9.81 5.32 8.93
N THR A 134 11.02 5.89 8.96
CA THR A 134 11.23 7.35 8.90
C THR A 134 10.59 7.88 7.63
N LEU A 135 9.39 8.44 7.79
CA LEU A 135 8.73 9.19 6.74
C LEU A 135 9.71 10.25 6.24
N LEU A 136 9.98 10.29 4.94
CA LEU A 136 10.54 11.47 4.29
C LEU A 136 9.48 12.58 4.35
N LEU A 137 9.27 13.12 5.55
CA LEU A 137 8.60 14.38 5.77
C LEU A 137 9.71 15.44 5.84
N PRO A 138 9.60 16.57 5.11
CA PRO A 138 10.55 17.66 5.25
C PRO A 138 10.62 18.12 6.71
N SER A 139 11.85 18.39 7.17
CA SER A 139 12.28 18.56 8.57
C SER A 139 11.70 19.78 9.31
N ASN A 140 10.61 20.38 8.84
CA ASN A 140 10.09 21.64 9.36
C ASN A 140 8.62 21.62 9.74
N ILE A 141 8.05 20.43 9.96
CA ILE A 141 6.77 20.29 10.67
C ILE A 141 7.08 19.69 12.03
N SER A 142 7.17 20.58 13.01
CA SER A 142 7.15 20.29 14.44
C SER A 142 6.31 19.05 14.74
N ALA A 143 6.94 18.08 15.40
CA ALA A 143 6.33 16.86 15.89
C ALA A 143 4.95 17.13 16.49
N TYR A 144 3.90 16.83 15.72
CA TYR A 144 2.59 16.58 16.30
C TYR A 144 2.71 15.24 17.02
N SER A 145 3.11 15.33 18.29
CA SER A 145 2.59 14.48 19.34
C SER A 145 1.13 14.22 19.03
N ILE A 146 0.80 12.99 18.61
CA ILE A 146 -0.58 12.52 18.51
C ILE A 146 -1.08 12.39 19.94
N ARG A 147 -1.34 13.54 20.57
CA ARG A 147 -2.24 13.63 21.70
C ARG A 147 -3.61 13.28 21.16
N ASN A 148 -4.22 12.36 21.89
CA ASN A 148 -5.56 11.84 21.79
C ASN A 148 -6.64 12.94 21.92
N LYS A 149 -6.65 13.92 21.01
CA LYS A 149 -7.60 15.04 20.92
C LYS A 149 -7.79 15.49 19.47
N THR A 150 -8.27 14.57 18.64
CA THR A 150 -9.09 14.94 17.49
C THR A 150 -10.35 14.11 17.56
N GLN A 151 -11.43 14.71 18.07
CA GLN A 151 -12.73 14.50 17.47
C GLN A 151 -12.52 14.73 15.97
N HIS A 152 -12.40 13.65 15.18
CA HIS A 152 -12.24 13.75 13.73
C HIS A 152 -13.51 14.36 13.14
N PRO A 153 -13.52 15.64 12.71
CA PRO A 153 -14.64 16.23 12.01
C PRO A 153 -14.43 15.93 10.52
N GLN A 154 -14.57 14.66 10.13
CA GLN A 154 -14.74 14.20 8.76
C GLN A 154 -15.37 12.78 8.80
N ILE A 155 -16.57 12.66 9.36
CA ILE A 155 -17.47 11.55 9.01
C ILE A 155 -18.09 11.94 7.66
N GLN A 156 -17.33 11.87 6.57
CA GLN A 156 -17.83 12.09 5.21
C GLN A 156 -18.23 10.76 4.58
N ASN A 157 -19.37 10.23 5.05
CA ASN A 157 -20.43 9.56 4.29
C ASN A 157 -21.36 8.89 5.31
N GLY A 158 -22.67 9.12 5.22
CA GLY A 158 -23.64 8.40 6.07
C GLY A 158 -23.45 6.88 6.00
N TYR A 159 -23.01 6.39 4.85
CA TYR A 159 -22.65 4.99 4.64
C TYR A 159 -21.43 4.53 5.45
N LEU A 160 -20.30 5.27 5.45
CA LEU A 160 -19.10 4.87 6.21
C LEU A 160 -19.35 4.87 7.72
N TYR A 161 -20.14 5.82 8.20
CA TYR A 161 -20.60 5.84 9.58
C TYR A 161 -21.50 4.63 9.90
N TYR A 162 -22.54 4.40 9.11
CA TYR A 162 -23.43 3.25 9.24
C TYR A 162 -22.65 1.93 9.24
N ARG A 163 -21.75 1.76 8.27
CA ARG A 163 -20.83 0.62 8.16
C ARG A 163 -20.02 0.42 9.43
N SER A 164 -19.46 1.49 10.02
CA SER A 164 -18.63 1.39 11.23
C SER A 164 -19.39 0.80 12.43
N ILE A 165 -20.70 1.04 12.52
CA ILE A 165 -21.58 0.50 13.57
C ILE A 165 -21.85 -0.99 13.36
N HIS A 166 -21.91 -1.45 12.12
CA HIS A 166 -22.25 -2.85 11.77
C HIS A 166 -21.04 -3.74 11.47
N ALA A 167 -19.85 -3.16 11.35
CA ALA A 167 -18.60 -3.86 11.06
C ALA A 167 -17.66 -3.95 12.28
N THR A 168 -18.17 -3.71 13.49
CA THR A 168 -17.36 -3.56 14.72
C THR A 168 -16.35 -4.70 14.88
N PRO A 169 -15.04 -4.40 14.86
CA PRO A 169 -13.99 -5.38 15.07
C PRO A 169 -13.97 -5.85 16.53
N PRO A 170 -13.32 -6.99 16.83
CA PRO A 170 -13.08 -7.43 18.20
C PRO A 170 -12.25 -6.36 18.94
N GLN A 171 -12.53 -6.17 20.23
CA GLN A 171 -11.98 -5.12 21.10
C GLN A 171 -10.44 -5.07 21.24
N ASN A 172 -9.67 -5.89 20.52
CA ASN A 172 -8.21 -6.02 20.67
C ASN A 172 -7.39 -5.98 19.37
N LEU A 173 -7.99 -5.76 18.20
CA LEU A 173 -7.20 -5.51 17.00
C LEU A 173 -7.04 -4.02 16.77
N SER A 174 -5.80 -3.56 16.84
CA SER A 174 -5.36 -2.24 16.36
C SER A 174 -5.52 -2.16 14.83
N TYR A 175 -6.76 -2.16 14.33
CA TYR A 175 -7.11 -1.94 12.92
C TYR A 175 -6.93 -0.49 12.47
N LEU A 176 -6.20 0.33 13.25
CA LEU A 176 -5.90 1.71 12.90
C LEU A 176 -5.06 1.72 11.62
N TYR A 177 -5.75 1.90 10.49
CA TYR A 177 -5.22 2.21 9.16
C TYR A 177 -4.14 1.24 8.66
N THR A 178 -4.49 -0.04 8.50
CA THR A 178 -3.56 -0.96 7.84
C THR A 178 -3.44 -0.59 6.36
N PHE A 179 -2.29 -0.07 5.96
CA PHE A 179 -2.03 0.22 4.56
C PHE A 179 -1.82 -1.08 3.77
N ARG A 180 -2.07 -1.03 2.46
CA ARG A 180 -1.81 -2.11 1.50
C ARG A 180 -1.08 -1.53 0.31
N CYS A 181 -0.22 -2.33 -0.31
CA CYS A 181 0.35 -1.96 -1.61
C CYS A 181 -0.79 -1.82 -2.64
N SER A 182 -0.79 -0.73 -3.39
CA SER A 182 -1.74 -0.44 -4.46
C SER A 182 -1.00 -0.52 -5.79
N PRO A 183 -0.99 -1.69 -6.45
CA PRO A 183 -0.20 -1.89 -7.67
C PRO A 183 -0.64 -0.96 -8.81
N GLU A 184 -1.89 -0.52 -8.79
CA GLU A 184 -2.46 0.43 -9.75
C GLU A 184 -1.66 1.74 -9.78
N HIS A 185 -1.07 2.13 -8.65
CA HIS A 185 -0.31 3.37 -8.47
C HIS A 185 1.20 3.24 -8.66
N PHE A 186 1.71 2.08 -9.08
CA PHE A 186 3.13 1.99 -9.46
C PHE A 186 3.55 3.00 -10.54
N PRO A 187 2.74 3.29 -11.57
CA PRO A 187 3.07 4.36 -12.51
C PRO A 187 3.20 5.74 -11.84
N SER A 188 2.47 6.00 -10.75
CA SER A 188 2.57 7.25 -10.00
C SER A 188 3.93 7.42 -9.32
N VAL A 189 4.59 6.32 -8.94
CA VAL A 189 5.95 6.31 -8.35
C VAL A 189 7.06 5.97 -9.35
N ASN A 190 6.69 5.73 -10.62
CA ASN A 190 7.61 5.45 -11.73
C ASN A 190 7.87 6.70 -12.60
N HIS A 191 7.79 7.89 -12.02
CA HIS A 191 7.86 9.15 -12.74
C HIS A 191 8.64 10.20 -11.94
N ARG A 192 9.64 10.82 -12.57
CA ARG A 192 10.56 11.77 -11.93
C ARG A 192 9.83 12.94 -11.28
N LEU A 193 8.93 13.59 -12.02
CA LEU A 193 8.27 14.82 -11.53
C LEU A 193 7.36 14.52 -10.34
N ASN A 194 6.77 13.33 -10.29
CA ASN A 194 5.92 12.92 -9.16
C ASN A 194 6.77 12.72 -7.91
N LEU A 195 7.91 12.04 -8.04
CA LEU A 195 8.84 11.86 -6.93
C LEU A 195 9.43 13.20 -6.45
N GLN A 196 9.75 14.11 -7.37
CA GLN A 196 10.22 15.47 -7.03
C GLN A 196 9.16 16.28 -6.28
N HIS A 197 7.89 16.20 -6.69
CA HIS A 197 6.78 16.84 -5.97
C HIS A 197 6.65 16.33 -4.53
N LEU A 198 7.08 15.10 -4.27
CA LEU A 198 7.09 14.45 -2.96
C LEU A 198 8.41 14.63 -2.18
N GLY A 199 9.32 15.48 -2.68
CA GLY A 199 10.59 15.78 -2.01
C GLY A 199 11.70 14.77 -2.26
N VAL A 200 11.53 13.82 -3.18
CA VAL A 200 12.58 12.87 -3.58
C VAL A 200 13.35 13.44 -4.77
N SER A 201 14.67 13.63 -4.59
CA SER A 201 15.55 14.06 -5.68
C SER A 201 16.22 12.86 -6.34
N CYS A 202 16.01 12.72 -7.64
CA CYS A 202 16.66 11.72 -8.48
C CYS A 202 17.75 12.40 -9.33
N PRO A 203 19.01 12.41 -8.90
CA PRO A 203 20.10 13.04 -9.66
C PRO A 203 20.43 12.25 -10.92
N ASN A 204 20.39 10.92 -10.83
CA ASN A 204 20.55 10.01 -11.95
C ASN A 204 19.31 9.11 -12.08
N ILE A 205 18.94 8.82 -13.32
CA ILE A 205 17.74 8.04 -13.66
C ILE A 205 18.14 6.96 -14.65
N THR A 206 17.82 5.72 -14.31
CA THR A 206 18.01 4.56 -15.18
C THR A 206 16.71 3.76 -15.26
N TYR A 207 16.64 2.85 -16.22
CA TYR A 207 15.46 2.01 -16.42
C TYR A 207 15.88 0.54 -16.46
N THR A 208 15.04 -0.33 -15.91
CA THR A 208 15.26 -1.78 -15.93
C THR A 208 13.93 -2.52 -16.00
N THR A 209 13.96 -3.73 -16.57
CA THR A 209 12.82 -4.65 -16.53
C THR A 209 13.05 -5.62 -15.37
N SER A 210 12.45 -5.32 -14.22
CA SER A 210 12.65 -6.09 -12.99
C SER A 210 11.42 -5.98 -12.08
N PRO A 211 11.02 -7.05 -11.37
CA PRO A 211 9.93 -6.97 -10.39
C PRO A 211 10.26 -6.06 -9.19
N MET A 212 11.54 -5.68 -9.03
CA MET A 212 11.98 -4.75 -7.99
C MET A 212 11.68 -3.29 -8.33
N ALA A 213 11.66 -2.92 -9.60
CA ALA A 213 11.49 -1.54 -10.01
C ALA A 213 10.05 -1.04 -9.72
N PRO A 214 9.87 0.22 -9.30
CA PRO A 214 10.89 1.26 -9.13
C PRO A 214 11.58 1.26 -7.76
N TYR A 215 12.87 1.58 -7.73
CA TYR A 215 13.67 1.65 -6.50
C TYR A 215 14.76 2.72 -6.55
N TRP A 216 15.23 3.10 -5.37
CA TRP A 216 16.45 3.86 -5.18
C TRP A 216 17.64 2.89 -5.02
N ASP A 217 18.66 3.11 -5.84
CA ASP A 217 19.95 2.43 -5.76
C ASP A 217 20.97 3.31 -5.05
N ASP A 218 21.39 2.89 -3.85
CA ASP A 218 22.40 3.59 -3.06
C ASP A 218 23.78 3.51 -3.71
N ALA A 219 24.13 2.40 -4.36
CA ALA A 219 25.46 2.18 -4.93
C ALA A 219 25.74 3.11 -6.11
N THR A 220 24.72 3.35 -6.94
CA THR A 220 24.80 4.26 -8.08
C THR A 220 24.16 5.62 -7.83
N SER A 221 23.62 5.86 -6.62
CA SER A 221 22.85 7.05 -6.27
C SER A 221 21.81 7.42 -7.34
N SER A 222 21.05 6.42 -7.80
CA SER A 222 20.16 6.51 -8.96
C SER A 222 18.74 6.08 -8.62
N CYS A 223 17.76 6.78 -9.18
CA CYS A 223 16.40 6.27 -9.24
C CYS A 223 16.29 5.32 -10.44
N VAL A 224 16.00 4.06 -10.17
CA VAL A 224 15.82 3.03 -11.20
C VAL A 224 14.33 2.81 -11.41
N PHE A 225 13.84 3.21 -12.58
CA PHE A 225 12.44 3.08 -12.97
C PHE A 225 12.18 1.79 -13.75
N GLN A 226 10.93 1.34 -13.69
CA GLN A 226 10.43 0.21 -14.44
C GLN A 226 10.33 0.55 -15.92
N ALA A 227 10.94 -0.28 -16.77
CA ALA A 227 10.86 -0.16 -18.22
C ALA A 227 9.62 -0.85 -18.82
N ASN A 228 9.10 -1.89 -18.17
CA ASN A 228 7.88 -2.60 -18.60
C ASN A 228 6.83 -2.59 -17.48
N HIS A 229 5.68 -1.95 -17.72
CA HIS A 229 4.59 -1.83 -16.74
C HIS A 229 4.01 -3.17 -16.27
N GLU A 230 4.16 -4.25 -17.03
CA GLU A 230 3.70 -5.59 -16.66
C GLU A 230 4.53 -6.20 -15.51
N TRP A 231 5.69 -5.63 -15.21
CA TRP A 231 6.61 -6.11 -14.18
C TRP A 231 6.46 -5.41 -12.84
N PHE A 232 5.45 -4.57 -12.66
CA PHE A 232 5.16 -3.99 -11.36
C PHE A 232 4.70 -5.07 -10.36
N ASP A 233 5.37 -5.17 -9.22
CA ASP A 233 5.12 -6.22 -8.23
C ASP A 233 5.18 -5.68 -6.79
N CYS A 234 4.11 -5.89 -6.02
CA CYS A 234 4.05 -5.54 -4.61
C CYS A 234 4.90 -6.45 -3.71
N THR A 235 5.02 -7.72 -4.05
CA THR A 235 5.53 -8.80 -3.19
C THR A 235 7.02 -9.04 -3.33
N ALA A 236 7.58 -8.63 -4.46
CA ALA A 236 8.97 -8.91 -4.74
C ALA A 236 9.89 -8.13 -3.76
N SER A 237 10.85 -8.85 -3.19
CA SER A 237 11.85 -8.37 -2.23
C SER A 237 13.27 -8.59 -2.76
N GLY A 238 14.20 -7.73 -2.34
CA GLY A 238 15.56 -7.74 -2.83
C GLY A 238 16.47 -8.63 -1.98
N THR A 239 16.56 -9.92 -2.30
CA THR A 239 17.61 -10.81 -1.77
C THR A 239 18.42 -11.39 -2.91
N LEU A 240 19.19 -10.55 -3.63
CA LEU A 240 20.24 -11.06 -4.51
C LEU A 240 21.55 -11.16 -3.72
N ASN A 241 22.03 -12.40 -3.56
CA ASN A 241 23.38 -12.71 -3.06
C ASN A 241 23.76 -12.10 -1.68
N GLY A 242 22.82 -12.01 -0.75
CA GLY A 242 23.11 -11.71 0.66
C GLY A 242 23.49 -10.26 0.98
N SER A 243 23.35 -9.33 0.04
CA SER A 243 23.45 -7.89 0.29
C SER A 243 22.11 -7.21 -0.01
N ASP A 244 21.56 -6.52 0.99
CA ASP A 244 20.32 -5.73 0.88
C ASP A 244 20.59 -4.45 0.09
N VAL A 245 20.41 -4.44 -1.24
CA VAL A 245 21.02 -3.35 -2.04
C VAL A 245 20.11 -2.15 -2.31
N PHE A 246 18.78 -2.31 -2.34
CA PHE A 246 17.88 -1.26 -2.88
C PHE A 246 16.67 -0.96 -2.00
N SER A 247 16.24 0.31 -2.03
CA SER A 247 15.06 0.82 -1.31
C SER A 247 13.92 1.07 -2.30
N ARG A 248 12.83 0.31 -2.22
CA ARG A 248 11.74 0.37 -3.21
C ARG A 248 10.85 1.59 -3.01
N PHE A 249 10.40 2.21 -4.11
CA PHE A 249 9.32 3.22 -4.04
C PHE A 249 7.98 2.50 -4.04
N CYS A 250 7.28 2.56 -2.91
CA CYS A 250 6.10 1.76 -2.65
C CYS A 250 4.84 2.62 -2.64
N PRO A 251 3.88 2.36 -3.57
CA PRO A 251 2.57 2.98 -3.53
C PRO A 251 1.69 2.25 -2.52
N CYS A 252 1.43 2.86 -1.37
CA CYS A 252 0.60 2.31 -0.32
C CYS A 252 -0.75 3.03 -0.28
N ARG A 253 -1.87 2.31 -0.19
CA ARG A 253 -3.18 2.90 0.07
C ARG A 253 -3.69 2.49 1.43
N ASP A 254 -4.52 3.32 2.05
CA ASP A 254 -5.26 2.89 3.23
C ASP A 254 -6.29 1.81 2.88
N ALA A 255 -6.78 1.13 3.90
CA ALA A 255 -7.80 0.10 3.77
C ALA A 255 -8.87 0.26 4.84
N LEU A 256 -10.12 -0.02 4.46
CA LEU A 256 -11.25 0.00 5.37
C LEU A 256 -11.12 -1.16 6.38
N PRO A 257 -11.43 -0.92 7.67
CA PRO A 257 -11.44 -1.99 8.66
C PRO A 257 -12.38 -3.12 8.23
N ASN A 258 -11.92 -4.37 8.29
CA ASN A 258 -12.66 -5.55 7.84
C ASN A 258 -13.13 -5.49 6.37
N GLN A 259 -12.45 -4.73 5.51
CA GLN A 259 -12.62 -4.71 4.04
C GLN A 259 -11.31 -4.25 3.39
N ILE A 260 -10.30 -5.12 3.41
CA ILE A 260 -8.93 -4.74 3.01
C ILE A 260 -8.82 -4.36 1.51
N SER A 261 -9.79 -4.80 0.72
CA SER A 261 -9.91 -4.53 -0.71
C SER A 261 -10.23 -3.07 -1.06
N LEU A 262 -10.80 -2.30 -0.13
CA LEU A 262 -11.28 -0.94 -0.38
C LEU A 262 -10.58 0.06 0.52
N CYS A 263 -10.21 1.22 -0.02
CA CYS A 263 -9.72 2.36 0.74
C CYS A 263 -10.88 3.21 1.30
N SER A 264 -10.59 4.14 2.22
CA SER A 264 -11.62 5.03 2.80
C SER A 264 -12.38 5.84 1.75
N ASN A 265 -11.69 6.28 0.70
CA ASN A 265 -12.27 7.07 -0.40
C ASN A 265 -12.61 6.21 -1.64
N CYS A 266 -12.68 4.89 -1.52
CA CYS A 266 -12.92 3.99 -2.65
C CYS A 266 -14.40 3.72 -2.94
N LEU A 267 -15.30 4.19 -2.07
CA LEU A 267 -16.75 4.01 -2.14
C LEU A 267 -17.42 5.24 -2.76
#